data_AF-A0A4V1SCR2-F1
#
_entry.id   AF-A0A4V1SCR2-F1
#
_cell.length_a   1.000
_cell.length_b   1.000
_cell.length_c   1.000
_cell.angle_alpha   90.00
_cell.angle_beta   90.00
_cell.angle_gamma   90.00
#
_symmetry.space_group_name_H-M   'P 1'
#
loop_
_entity.id
_entity.type
_entity.pdbx_description
1 polymer ?
#
loop_
_entity_poly.entity_id
_entity_poly.type
_entity_poly.pdbx_seq_one_letter_code
_entity_poly.pdbx_strand_id
1 'polypeptide(L)' 'MDQIVIRGGQRLKGRIPISGAKNAALTLLPCALLTDEPLTLRNLPRLADVDG' A
#
# COMPACT_ATOMS: atom_id res chain seq x y z
N MET A 1 -5.49 20.79 -7.75
CA MET A 1 -4.97 19.82 -8.74
C MET A 1 -3.55 19.52 -8.30
N ASP A 2 -3.28 18.29 -7.89
CA ASP A 2 -1.97 17.96 -7.32
C ASP A 2 -0.92 17.93 -8.42
N GLN A 3 0.28 18.44 -8.11
CA GLN A 3 1.39 18.51 -9.04
C GLN A 3 2.66 17.99 -8.39
N ILE A 4 3.44 17.24 -9.17
CA ILE A 4 4.77 16.77 -8.78
C ILE A 4 5.77 17.41 -9.73
N VAL A 5 6.68 18.22 -9.19
CA VAL A 5 7.78 18.85 -9.95
C VAL A 5 9.08 18.12 -9.65
N ILE A 6 9.68 17.50 -10.67
CA ILE A 6 10.92 16.73 -10.55
C ILE A 6 12.09 17.55 -11.08
N ARG A 7 13.16 17.68 -10.28
CA ARG A 7 14.45 18.24 -10.71
C ARG A 7 15.43 17.11 -10.97
N GLY A 8 15.87 16.97 -12.22
CA GLY A 8 16.82 15.92 -12.62
C GLY A 8 18.26 16.17 -12.18
N GLY A 9 19.18 15.29 -12.60
CA GLY A 9 20.63 15.45 -12.45
C GLY A 9 21.26 14.70 -11.28
N GLN A 10 20.48 14.01 -10.45
CA GLN A 10 20.98 13.23 -9.31
C GLN A 10 20.73 11.74 -9.50
N ARG A 11 21.78 10.91 -9.41
CA ARG A 11 21.65 9.44 -9.41
C ARG A 11 21.11 8.98 -8.05
N LEU A 12 20.05 8.19 -8.07
CA LEU A 12 19.51 7.58 -6.84
C LEU A 12 20.53 6.61 -6.21
N LYS A 13 20.69 6.70 -4.90
CA LYS A 13 21.52 5.78 -4.10
C LYS A 13 20.85 5.54 -2.75
N GLY A 14 20.65 4.28 -2.39
CA GLY A 14 20.05 3.89 -1.11
C GLY A 14 19.13 2.69 -1.25
N ARG A 15 18.38 2.42 -0.18
CA ARG A 15 17.34 1.40 -0.10
C ARG A 15 16.17 1.98 0.68
N ILE A 16 14.95 1.64 0.27
CA ILE A 16 13.73 1.96 1.00
C ILE A 16 12.91 0.67 1.15
N PRO A 17 12.17 0.49 2.26
CA PRO A 17 11.20 -0.58 2.36
C PRO A 17 10.03 -0.32 1.40
N ILE A 18 9.41 -1.39 0.93
CA ILE A 18 8.19 -1.35 0.12
C ILE A 18 7.04 -1.96 0.92
N SER A 19 5.85 -1.42 0.75
CA SER A 19 4.63 -2.01 1.29
C SER A 19 4.22 -3.27 0.52
N GLY A 20 3.25 -4.01 1.06
CA GLY A 20 2.64 -5.15 0.38
C GLY A 20 1.95 -4.79 -0.94
N ALA A 21 1.65 -5.80 -1.74
CA ALA A 21 1.06 -5.63 -3.05
C ALA A 21 -0.43 -5.26 -2.96
N LYS A 22 -0.87 -4.27 -3.75
CA LYS A 22 -2.27 -3.84 -3.86
C LYS A 22 -3.21 -5.01 -4.10
N ASN A 23 -2.92 -5.85 -5.08
CA ASN A 23 -3.84 -6.91 -5.50
C ASN A 23 -3.94 -8.03 -4.45
N ALA A 24 -2.86 -8.28 -3.69
CA ALA A 24 -2.92 -9.19 -2.56
C ALA A 24 -3.78 -8.61 -1.43
N ALA A 25 -3.59 -7.33 -1.09
CA ALA A 25 -4.41 -6.64 -0.11
C ALA A 25 -5.91 -6.69 -0.48
N LEU A 26 -6.26 -6.30 -1.71
CA LEU A 26 -7.65 -6.29 -2.18
C LEU A 26 -8.30 -7.68 -2.17
N THR A 27 -7.53 -8.73 -2.42
CA THR A 27 -8.02 -10.11 -2.37
C THR A 27 -8.21 -10.62 -0.94
N LEU A 28 -7.38 -10.16 0.00
CA LEU A 28 -7.41 -10.58 1.40
C LEU A 28 -8.41 -9.80 2.26
N LEU A 29 -8.76 -8.56 1.90
CA LEU A 29 -9.71 -7.74 2.65
C LEU A 29 -11.07 -8.43 2.88
N PRO A 30 -11.69 -9.08 1.89
CA PRO A 30 -12.96 -9.79 2.09
C PRO A 30 -12.87 -10.97 3.07
N CYS A 31 -11.69 -11.52 3.35
CA CYS A 31 -11.54 -12.59 4.33
C CYS A 31 -11.96 -12.14 5.74
N ALA A 32 -11.96 -10.83 6.03
CA ALA A 32 -12.48 -10.29 7.29
C ALA A 32 -13.99 -10.51 7.45
N LEU A 33 -14.73 -10.77 6.37
CA LEU A 33 -16.17 -11.06 6.40
C LEU A 33 -16.47 -12.55 6.68
N LEU A 34 -15.45 -13.41 6.71
CA LEU A 34 -15.61 -14.86 6.85
C LEU A 34 -15.55 -15.34 8.32
N THR A 35 -15.36 -14.43 9.27
CA THR A 35 -15.24 -14.74 10.69
C THR A 35 -15.77 -13.58 11.53
N ASP A 36 -16.30 -13.89 12.71
CA ASP A 36 -16.71 -12.90 13.72
C ASP A 36 -15.52 -12.45 14.59
N GLU A 37 -14.36 -13.10 14.45
CA GLU A 37 -13.14 -12.74 15.18
C GLU A 37 -12.36 -11.60 14.50
N PRO A 38 -11.67 -10.74 15.27
CA PRO A 38 -10.81 -9.69 14.69
C PRO A 38 -9.70 -10.24 13.80
N LEU A 39 -9.68 -9.82 12.53
CA LEU A 39 -8.61 -10.12 11.58
C LEU A 39 -7.64 -8.94 11.45
N THR A 40 -6.34 -9.18 11.68
CA THR A 40 -5.29 -8.18 11.47
C THR A 40 -4.46 -8.49 10.22
N LEU A 41 -4.63 -7.70 9.15
CA LEU A 41 -3.74 -7.72 8.00
C LEU A 41 -2.57 -6.74 8.22
N ARG A 42 -1.34 -7.19 8.01
CA ARG A 42 -0.12 -6.38 8.17
C ARG A 42 0.52 -6.10 6.82
N ASN A 43 1.33 -5.03 6.75
CA ASN A 43 2.05 -4.63 5.54
C ASN A 43 1.13 -4.22 4.36
N LEU A 44 -0.04 -3.64 4.65
CA LEU A 44 -0.92 -3.06 3.62
C LEU A 44 -0.28 -1.81 2.98
N PRO A 45 -0.43 -1.61 1.65
CA PRO A 45 -0.01 -0.39 1.00
C PRO A 45 -0.96 0.77 1.30
N ARG A 46 -0.42 1.99 1.42
CA ARG A 46 -1.21 3.22 1.52
C ARG A 46 -1.61 3.67 0.12
N LEU A 47 -2.84 3.36 -0.28
CA LEU A 47 -3.39 3.61 -1.61
C LEU A 47 -4.86 3.97 -1.48
N ALA A 48 -5.38 4.81 -2.37
CA ALA A 48 -6.80 5.20 -2.36
C ALA A 48 -7.78 4.01 -2.46
N ASP A 49 -7.36 2.89 -3.04
CA ASP A 49 -8.19 1.67 -3.12
C ASP A 49 -8.31 0.93 -1.77
N VAL A 50 -7.43 1.25 -0.81
CA VAL A 50 -7.27 0.55 0.48
C VAL A 50 -7.53 1.48 1.67
N ASP A 51 -7.11 2.73 1.54
CA ASP A 51 -7.31 3.80 2.51
C ASP A 51 -8.71 4.42 2.30
N GLY A 52 -9.35 4.82 3.40
CA GLY A 52 -10.62 5.57 3.41
C GLY A 52 -10.44 6.98 3.95
#